data_AF-W0FTX5-F1
#
_entry.id   AF-W0FTX5-F1
#
_cell.length_a   1.000
_cell.length_b   1.000
_cell.length_c   1.000
_cell.angle_alpha   90.00
_cell.angle_beta   90.00
_cell.angle_gamma   90.00
#
_symmetry.space_group_name_H-M   'P 1'
#
loop_
_entity.id
_entity.type
_entity.pdbx_description
1 polymer ?
#
loop_
_entity_poly.entity_id
_entity_poly.type
_entity_poly.pdbx_seq_one_letter_code
_entity_poly.pdbx_strand_id
1 'polypeptide(L)'
;MTICLKVKIYKELSMSVPLILTILAGAATFIGAFLGVLGQKPSNRLLAFSLGFAAGIMLLISLMEMLPAALAAEGMSPVLGYGMFIFGLLGYFGLDRMLPHAHPQDLMQKSVQPLPKSIKRTAILLTL
;
A
#
# COMPACT_ATOMS: atom_id res chain seq x y z
N MET A 1 16.54 9.40 -18.39
CA MET A 1 17.07 8.48 -19.44
C MET A 1 16.73 7.02 -19.16
N THR A 2 16.89 6.53 -17.92
CA THR A 2 16.58 5.13 -17.53
C THR A 2 15.11 4.72 -17.71
N ILE A 3 14.15 5.59 -17.40
CA ILE A 3 12.70 5.31 -17.52
C ILE A 3 12.28 5.16 -19.00
N CYS A 4 12.80 6.02 -19.88
CA CYS A 4 12.51 5.97 -21.31
C CYS A 4 13.06 4.69 -21.96
N LEU A 5 14.21 4.18 -21.48
CA LEU A 5 14.76 2.89 -21.91
C LEU A 5 13.93 1.71 -21.40
N LYS A 6 13.39 1.78 -20.18
CA LYS A 6 12.55 0.72 -19.58
C LYS A 6 11.20 0.60 -20.29
N VAL A 7 10.60 1.72 -20.70
CA VAL A 7 9.39 1.75 -21.53
C VAL A 7 9.69 1.25 -22.95
N LYS A 8 10.83 1.61 -23.54
CA LYS A 8 11.23 1.12 -24.87
C LYS A 8 11.54 -0.39 -24.88
N ILE A 9 12.18 -0.91 -23.82
CA ILE A 9 12.36 -2.35 -23.61
C ILE A 9 11.03 -3.08 -23.42
N TYR A 10 10.06 -2.52 -22.69
CA TYR A 10 8.72 -3.12 -22.57
C TYR A 10 7.91 -3.08 -23.88
N LYS A 11 8.21 -2.13 -24.76
CA LYS A 11 7.57 -1.98 -26.07
C LYS A 11 8.16 -2.91 -27.14
N GLU A 12 9.45 -3.24 -27.02
CA GLU A 12 10.19 -4.14 -27.92
C GLU A 12 10.13 -5.63 -27.51
N LEU A 13 9.68 -5.92 -26.28
CA LEU A 13 9.67 -7.27 -25.72
C LEU A 13 8.26 -7.87 -25.76
N SER A 14 8.12 -8.99 -26.47
CA SER A 14 6.89 -9.76 -26.69
C SER A 14 5.99 -9.88 -25.42
N MET A 15 4.66 -9.92 -25.63
CA MET A 15 3.60 -10.01 -24.60
C MET A 15 3.84 -11.06 -23.49
N SER A 16 4.76 -12.01 -23.69
CA SER A 16 5.14 -13.05 -22.74
C SER A 16 5.79 -12.53 -21.45
N VAL A 17 6.57 -11.44 -21.48
CA VAL A 17 7.31 -10.97 -20.30
C VAL A 17 6.43 -10.37 -19.20
N PRO A 18 5.49 -9.45 -19.49
CA PRO A 18 4.56 -8.98 -18.45
C PRO A 18 3.72 -10.13 -17.88
N LEU A 19 3.37 -11.14 -18.68
CA LEU A 19 2.64 -12.33 -18.21
C LEU A 19 3.45 -13.17 -17.22
N ILE A 20 4.72 -13.44 -17.50
CA ILE A 20 5.58 -14.19 -16.57
C ILE A 20 5.78 -13.40 -15.27
N LEU A 21 5.95 -12.07 -15.36
CA LEU A 21 6.11 -11.21 -14.19
C LEU A 21 4.86 -11.16 -13.31
N THR A 22 3.65 -11.09 -13.88
CA THR A 22 2.41 -11.09 -13.11
C THR A 22 2.14 -12.44 -12.46
N ILE A 23 2.45 -13.56 -13.13
CA ILE A 23 2.38 -14.91 -12.55
C ILE A 23 3.34 -15.03 -11.36
N LEU A 24 4.57 -14.56 -11.51
CA LEU A 24 5.58 -14.60 -10.44
C LEU A 24 5.17 -13.70 -9.25
N ALA A 25 4.67 -12.50 -9.52
CA ALA A 25 4.16 -11.60 -8.49
C ALA A 25 2.96 -12.21 -7.74
N GLY A 26 2.02 -12.82 -8.47
CA GLY A 26 0.88 -13.51 -7.88
C GLY A 26 1.28 -14.72 -7.03
N ALA A 27 2.29 -15.50 -7.48
CA ALA A 27 2.84 -16.61 -6.69
C ALA A 27 3.47 -16.12 -5.37
N ALA A 28 4.19 -14.99 -5.39
CA ALA A 28 4.74 -14.38 -4.17
C ALA A 28 3.65 -13.97 -3.18
N THR A 29 2.54 -13.37 -3.66
CA THR A 29 1.39 -13.04 -2.81
C THR A 29 0.71 -14.29 -2.25
N PHE A 30 0.58 -15.35 -3.07
CA PHE A 30 -0.01 -16.62 -2.66
C PHE A 30 0.81 -17.30 -1.56
N ILE A 31 2.14 -17.32 -1.69
CA ILE A 31 3.05 -17.83 -0.66
C ILE A 31 2.90 -17.02 0.63
N GLY A 32 2.84 -15.69 0.53
CA GLY A 32 2.61 -14.81 1.68
C GLY A 32 1.27 -15.08 2.39
N ALA A 33 0.21 -15.29 1.62
CA ALA A 33 -1.12 -15.63 2.14
C ALA A 33 -1.13 -17.02 2.80
N PHE A 34 -0.49 -18.02 2.19
CA PHE A 34 -0.37 -19.37 2.73
C PHE A 34 0.37 -19.39 4.08
N LEU A 35 1.47 -18.64 4.19
CA LEU A 35 2.20 -18.44 5.45
C LEU A 35 1.33 -17.73 6.51
N GLY A 36 0.50 -16.77 6.10
CA GLY A 36 -0.46 -16.11 6.98
C GLY A 36 -1.56 -17.05 7.51
N VAL A 37 -2.05 -17.97 6.68
CA VAL A 37 -3.08 -18.96 7.06
C VAL A 37 -2.53 -20.04 8.00
N LEU A 38 -1.25 -20.40 7.89
CA LEU A 38 -0.60 -21.38 8.79
C LEU A 38 -0.48 -20.92 10.26
N GLY A 39 -0.94 -19.71 10.60
CA GLY A 39 -1.27 -19.35 11.97
C GLY A 39 -0.07 -19.00 12.87
N GLN A 40 1.10 -18.73 12.31
CA GLN A 40 2.17 -18.08 13.06
C GLN A 40 1.73 -16.64 13.34
N LYS A 41 1.25 -16.35 14.56
CA LYS A 41 0.92 -14.99 15.02
C LYS A 41 2.15 -14.09 14.80
N PRO A 42 2.21 -13.30 13.73
CA PRO A 42 3.38 -12.50 13.49
C PRO A 42 3.42 -11.42 14.58
N SER A 43 4.59 -11.18 15.16
CA SER A 43 4.75 -10.12 16.15
C SER A 43 4.27 -8.79 15.54
N ASN A 44 3.51 -7.99 16.30
CA ASN A 44 3.03 -6.68 15.83
C ASN A 44 4.15 -5.80 15.27
N ARG A 45 5.40 -5.97 15.76
CA ARG A 45 6.57 -5.28 15.22
C ARG A 45 6.91 -5.70 13.79
N LEU A 46 6.81 -6.99 13.48
CA LEU A 46 7.07 -7.51 12.14
C LEU A 46 5.97 -7.06 11.18
N LEU A 47 4.71 -7.10 11.61
CA LEU A 47 3.58 -6.60 10.82
C LEU A 47 3.72 -5.11 10.48
N ALA A 48 4.00 -4.27 11.48
CA ALA A 48 4.19 -2.84 11.28
C ALA A 48 5.39 -2.56 10.35
N PHE A 49 6.49 -3.32 10.50
CA PHE A 49 7.65 -3.21 9.63
C PHE A 49 7.33 -3.60 8.18
N SER A 50 6.68 -4.74 7.95
CA SER A 50 6.28 -5.19 6.60
C SER A 50 5.29 -4.23 5.94
N LEU A 51 4.32 -3.69 6.68
CA LEU A 51 3.34 -2.75 6.15
C LEU A 51 3.99 -1.41 5.80
N GLY A 52 4.89 -0.91 6.65
CA GLY A 52 5.68 0.30 6.38
C GLY A 52 6.62 0.13 5.19
N PHE A 53 7.25 -1.04 5.06
CA PHE A 53 8.09 -1.39 3.91
C PHE A 53 7.29 -1.41 2.59
N ALA A 54 6.11 -2.05 2.60
CA ALA A 54 5.22 -2.08 1.44
C ALA A 54 4.75 -0.68 1.04
N ALA A 55 4.35 0.15 2.02
CA ALA A 55 3.97 1.54 1.78
C ALA A 55 5.14 2.36 1.19
N GLY A 56 6.36 2.16 1.69
CA GLY A 56 7.56 2.82 1.18
C GLY A 56 7.87 2.48 -0.27
N ILE A 57 7.84 1.19 -0.64
CA ILE A 57 8.06 0.76 -2.02
C ILE A 57 6.99 1.35 -2.96
N MET A 58 5.71 1.30 -2.56
CA MET A 58 4.63 1.86 -3.38
C MET A 58 4.79 3.37 -3.60
N LEU A 59 5.22 4.10 -2.57
CA LEU A 59 5.48 5.54 -2.68
C LEU A 59 6.68 5.83 -3.59
N LEU A 60 7.78 5.08 -3.45
CA LEU A 60 8.96 5.19 -4.30
C LEU A 60 8.60 4.98 -5.78
N ILE A 61 7.90 3.89 -6.10
CA ILE A 61 7.47 3.56 -7.47
C ILE A 61 6.55 4.66 -8.02
N SER A 62 5.61 5.13 -7.22
CA SER A 62 4.66 6.17 -7.65
C SER A 62 5.34 7.48 -8.00
N LEU A 63 6.29 7.94 -7.17
CA LEU A 63 6.95 9.23 -7.38
C LEU A 63 8.12 9.18 -8.37
N MET A 64 8.91 8.10 -8.38
CA MET A 64 10.13 8.02 -9.19
C MET A 64 9.90 7.37 -10.55
N GLU A 65 8.90 6.51 -10.70
CA GLU A 65 8.63 5.84 -11.97
C GLU A 65 7.36 6.39 -12.63
N MET A 66 6.22 6.37 -11.93
CA MET A 66 4.91 6.70 -12.54
C MET A 66 4.73 8.21 -12.81
N LEU A 67 5.06 9.07 -11.84
CA LEU A 67 4.92 10.53 -12.00
C LEU A 67 5.74 11.10 -13.17
N PRO A 68 7.06 10.85 -13.30
CA PRO A 68 7.84 11.34 -14.43
C PRO A 68 7.43 10.69 -15.76
N ALA A 69 6.96 9.43 -15.76
CA ALA A 69 6.42 8.81 -16.96
C ALA A 69 5.14 9.51 -17.45
N ALA A 70 4.26 9.93 -16.53
CA ALA A 70 3.05 10.67 -16.87
C ALA A 70 3.35 12.08 -17.41
N LEU A 71 4.34 12.78 -16.84
CA LEU A 71 4.74 14.12 -17.27
C LEU A 71 5.54 14.13 -18.58
N ALA A 72 6.21 13.03 -18.91
CA ALA A 72 6.99 12.87 -20.15
C ALA A 72 6.14 12.35 -21.33
N ALA A 73 4.84 12.18 -21.16
CA ALA A 73 3.94 11.75 -22.23
C ALA A 73 3.84 12.83 -23.34
N GLU A 74 4.09 12.44 -24.59
CA GLU A 74 4.02 13.34 -25.74
C GLU A 74 2.60 13.90 -25.92
N GLY A 75 2.47 15.23 -25.99
CA GLY A 75 1.21 15.93 -26.22
C GLY A 75 0.46 16.39 -24.96
N MET A 76 0.97 16.12 -23.75
CA MET A 76 0.33 16.56 -22.51
C MET A 76 1.12 17.71 -21.86
N SER A 77 0.43 18.81 -21.51
CA SER A 77 1.08 19.88 -20.74
C SER A 77 1.38 19.38 -19.32
N PRO A 78 2.54 19.73 -18.73
CA PRO A 78 2.89 19.30 -17.36
C PRO A 78 1.81 19.67 -16.34
N VAL A 79 1.14 20.80 -16.54
CA VAL A 79 0.05 21.30 -15.70
C VAL A 79 -1.14 20.33 -15.71
N LEU A 80 -1.49 19.77 -16.87
CA LEU A 80 -2.60 18.82 -17.00
C LEU A 80 -2.26 17.48 -16.33
N GLY A 81 -0.99 17.04 -16.43
CA GLY A 81 -0.51 15.83 -15.76
C GLY A 81 -0.60 15.92 -14.23
N TYR A 82 -0.15 17.04 -13.65
CA TYR A 82 -0.35 17.29 -12.21
C TYR A 82 -1.83 17.40 -11.83
N GLY A 83 -2.66 18.03 -12.67
CA GLY A 83 -4.10 18.11 -12.46
C GLY A 83 -4.76 16.73 -12.37
N MET A 84 -4.43 15.82 -13.28
CA MET A 84 -4.93 14.44 -13.27
C MET A 84 -4.40 13.63 -12.08
N PHE A 85 -3.16 13.86 -11.66
CA PHE A 85 -2.60 13.21 -10.46
C PHE A 85 -3.36 13.62 -9.18
N ILE A 86 -3.60 14.92 -8.99
CA ILE A 86 -4.36 15.42 -7.85
C ILE A 86 -5.81 14.94 -7.90
N PHE A 87 -6.43 14.91 -9.09
CA PHE A 87 -7.77 14.36 -9.27
C PHE A 87 -7.84 12.88 -8.91
N GLY A 88 -6.84 12.08 -9.32
CA GLY A 88 -6.72 10.67 -8.94
C GLY A 88 -6.57 10.47 -7.43
N LEU A 89 -5.76 11.30 -6.76
CA LEU A 89 -5.61 11.27 -5.30
C LEU A 89 -6.91 11.63 -4.58
N LEU A 90 -7.62 12.66 -5.05
CA LEU A 90 -8.91 13.07 -4.51
C LEU A 90 -9.97 11.99 -4.73
N GLY A 91 -9.94 11.33 -5.89
CA GLY A 91 -10.79 10.17 -6.21
C GLY A 91 -10.51 8.98 -5.30
N TYR A 92 -9.24 8.65 -5.05
CA TYR A 92 -8.85 7.63 -4.06
C TYR A 92 -9.36 7.98 -2.67
N PHE A 93 -9.21 9.23 -2.23
CA PHE A 93 -9.72 9.68 -0.93
C PHE A 93 -11.25 9.61 -0.86
N GLY A 94 -11.95 9.92 -1.96
CA GLY A 94 -13.40 9.76 -2.08
C GLY A 94 -13.83 8.30 -1.99
N LEU A 95 -13.14 7.39 -2.69
CA LEU A 95 -13.39 5.95 -2.63
C LEU A 95 -13.13 5.38 -1.24
N ASP A 96 -12.02 5.80 -0.62
CA ASP A 96 -11.70 5.42 0.76
C ASP A 96 -12.79 5.90 1.73
N ARG A 97 -13.30 7.13 1.57
CA ARG A 97 -14.40 7.68 2.37
C ARG A 97 -15.74 6.96 2.16
N MET A 98 -16.01 6.47 0.94
CA MET A 98 -17.25 5.75 0.59
C MET A 98 -17.25 4.30 1.03
N LEU A 99 -16.08 3.67 1.15
CA LEU A 99 -15.94 2.39 1.81
C LEU A 99 -16.09 2.61 3.32
N PRO A 100 -17.21 2.23 3.97
CA PRO A 100 -17.31 2.31 5.42
C PRO A 100 -16.16 1.50 6.02
N HIS A 101 -15.23 2.19 6.67
CA HIS A 101 -14.04 1.60 7.29
C HIS A 101 -14.42 0.62 8.39
N ALA A 102 -14.74 -0.62 8.03
CA ALA A 102 -14.59 -1.74 8.94
C ALA A 102 -13.08 -1.91 9.16
N HIS A 103 -12.52 -1.19 10.15
CA HIS A 103 -11.11 -1.27 10.51
C HIS A 103 -10.73 -2.74 10.76
N PRO A 104 -9.96 -3.40 9.87
CA PRO A 104 -9.43 -4.73 10.15
C PRO A 104 -8.37 -4.66 11.27
N GLN A 105 -7.84 -3.45 11.49
CA GLN A 105 -6.83 -3.11 12.48
C GLN A 105 -7.41 -3.06 13.89
N ASP A 106 -8.68 -2.68 14.09
CA ASP A 106 -9.35 -2.71 15.39
C ASP A 106 -9.63 -4.14 15.87
N LEU A 107 -9.94 -5.06 14.96
CA LEU A 107 -10.14 -6.48 15.29
C LEU A 107 -8.82 -7.17 15.67
N MET A 108 -7.71 -6.83 15.01
CA MET A 108 -6.39 -7.34 15.36
C MET A 108 -5.85 -6.70 16.65
N GLN A 109 -6.02 -5.39 16.84
CA GLN A 109 -5.59 -4.67 18.05
C GLN A 109 -6.33 -5.15 19.31
N LYS A 110 -7.62 -5.49 19.20
CA LYS A 110 -8.43 -6.02 20.32
C LYS A 110 -7.96 -7.40 20.81
N SER A 111 -7.27 -8.18 19.97
CA SER A 111 -6.67 -9.47 20.36
C SER A 111 -5.27 -9.35 20.98
N VAL A 112 -4.57 -8.23 20.78
CA VAL A 112 -3.18 -8.03 21.23
C VAL A 112 -3.08 -7.12 22.47
N GLN A 113 -4.12 -6.36 22.80
CA GLN A 113 -4.17 -5.61 24.06
C GLN A 113 -4.89 -6.43 25.13
N PRO A 114 -4.22 -7.10 26.09
CA PRO A 114 -4.85 -7.32 27.38
C PRO A 114 -5.08 -5.93 27.98
N LEU A 115 -6.35 -5.53 28.10
CA LEU A 115 -6.80 -4.33 28.80
C LEU A 115 -5.91 -4.06 30.03
N PRO A 116 -5.18 -2.93 30.12
CA PRO A 116 -4.46 -2.59 31.34
C PRO A 116 -5.49 -2.35 32.46
N LYS A 117 -5.57 -3.31 33.38
CA LYS A 117 -6.40 -3.34 34.60
C LYS A 117 -6.23 -2.11 35.53
N SER A 118 -5.33 -1.18 35.19
CA SER A 118 -4.91 -0.03 35.98
C SER A 118 -5.80 1.21 35.83
N ILE A 119 -6.45 1.44 34.67
CA ILE A 119 -7.27 2.66 34.45
C ILE A 119 -8.54 2.72 35.31
N LYS A 120 -9.03 1.57 35.81
CA LYS A 120 -10.14 1.58 36.78
C LYS A 120 -9.77 2.30 38.08
N ARG A 121 -8.49 2.30 38.47
CA ARG A 121 -8.04 2.95 39.71
C ARG A 121 -7.92 4.47 39.56
N THR A 122 -7.52 4.95 38.39
CA THR A 122 -7.41 6.39 38.12
C THR A 122 -8.78 7.04 37.97
N ALA A 123 -9.76 6.32 37.41
CA ALA A 123 -11.13 6.81 37.31
C ALA A 123 -11.77 7.03 38.69
N ILE A 124 -11.53 6.13 39.65
CA ILE A 124 -12.08 6.25 41.02
C ILE A 124 -11.46 7.45 41.77
N LEU A 125 -10.18 7.76 41.53
CA LEU A 125 -9.48 8.91 42.14
C LEU A 125 -9.90 10.27 41.57
N LEU A 126 -10.53 10.31 40.40
CA LEU A 126 -11.00 11.56 39.77
C LEU A 126 -12.47 11.87 40.11
N THR A 127 -13.20 10.87 40.60
CA THR A 127 -14.60 10.99 41.06
C THR A 127 -14.76 11.15 42.58
N LEU A 128 -13.67 11.01 43.35
CA LEU A 128 -13.58 11.34 44.78
C LEU A 128 -12.92 12.71 44.94
#